data_AF-A0A0J9Y2Y0-F1
#
_entry.id   AF-A0A0J9Y2Y0-F1
#
_cell.length_a   1.000
_cell.length_b   1.000
_cell.length_c   1.000
_cell.angle_alpha   90.00
_cell.angle_beta   90.00
_cell.angle_gamma   90.00
#
_symmetry.space_group_name_H-M   'P 1'
#
loop_
_entity.id
_entity.type
_entity.pdbx_description
1 polymer ?
#
loop_
_entity_poly.entity_id
_entity_poly.type
_entity_poly.pdbx_seq_one_letter_code
_entity_poly.pdbx_strand_id
1 'polypeptide(L)'
;MKEKGIKELQEYQIVDLLVPNLKEQVLKILPVQKEVRNGLRTRFRAFVAIGDKNGHVGLGMQCAKRVSTAIRLAIYRAKTAVVPVRRAYWPVFLAI
;
A
#
# COMPACT_ATOMS: atom_id res chain seq x y z
N MET A 1 -1.11 16.20 22.12
CA MET A 1 0.35 16.21 21.93
C MET A 1 0.66 15.39 20.68
N LYS A 2 0.72 16.04 19.50
CA LYS A 2 1.18 15.38 18.27
C LYS A 2 2.70 15.36 18.37
N GLU A 3 3.27 14.26 18.85
CA GLU A 3 4.68 14.00 18.59
C GLU A 3 4.90 14.18 17.09
N LYS A 4 5.93 14.95 16.74
CA LYS A 4 6.30 15.28 15.38
C LYS A 4 6.70 13.97 14.68
N GLY A 5 5.70 13.21 14.23
CA GLY A 5 5.87 12.01 13.45
C GLY A 5 6.64 12.39 12.20
N ILE A 6 7.71 11.65 11.94
CA ILE A 6 8.62 11.76 10.81
C ILE A 6 7.86 12.23 9.56
N LYS A 7 8.35 13.27 8.89
CA LYS A 7 7.80 13.77 7.61
C LYS A 7 7.49 12.55 6.72
N GLU A 8 6.31 12.56 6.11
CA GLU A 8 5.89 11.55 5.13
C GLU A 8 7.07 11.20 4.24
N LEU A 9 7.40 9.91 4.14
CA LEU A 9 8.35 9.44 3.14
C LEU A 9 7.83 9.98 1.80
N GLN A 10 8.69 10.59 0.99
CA GLN A 10 8.27 11.11 -0.33
C GLN A 10 8.79 10.21 -1.45
N GLU A 11 9.88 9.50 -1.17
CA GLU A 11 10.62 8.68 -2.12
C GLU A 11 10.46 7.20 -1.75
N TYR A 12 10.10 6.40 -2.75
CA TYR A 12 9.94 4.95 -2.59
C TYR A 12 11.28 4.21 -2.47
N GLN A 13 12.36 4.80 -3.01
CA GLN A 13 13.70 4.22 -3.00
C GLN A 13 14.24 4.05 -1.58
N ILE A 14 13.84 4.94 -0.66
CA ILE A 14 14.21 4.84 0.76
C ILE A 14 13.73 3.50 1.33
N VAL A 15 12.50 3.10 1.01
CA VAL A 15 11.91 1.85 1.52
C VAL A 15 12.54 0.62 0.89
N ASP A 16 12.89 0.70 -0.40
CA ASP A 16 13.60 -0.38 -1.09
C ASP A 16 15.00 -0.64 -0.51
N LEU A 17 15.67 0.40 -0.01
CA LEU A 17 16.97 0.29 0.65
C LEU A 17 16.87 -0.21 2.10
N LEU A 18 15.90 0.30 2.86
CA LEU A 18 15.76 0.00 4.29
C LEU A 18 15.18 -1.39 4.57
N VAL A 19 14.29 -1.89 3.72
CA VAL A 19 13.63 -3.19 3.92
C VAL A 19 13.88 -4.11 2.72
N PRO A 20 14.98 -4.87 2.71
CA PRO A 20 15.21 -5.88 1.70
C PRO A 20 14.20 -7.02 1.88
N ASN A 21 13.61 -7.50 0.77
CA ASN A 21 12.56 -8.54 0.70
C ASN A 21 11.09 -8.07 0.78
N LEU A 22 10.79 -6.86 0.32
CA LEU A 22 9.42 -6.43 0.09
C LEU A 22 8.74 -7.29 -1.00
N LYS A 23 7.64 -7.98 -0.64
CA LYS A 23 6.77 -8.65 -1.60
C LYS A 23 5.56 -7.78 -1.90
N GLU A 24 5.20 -7.71 -3.17
CA GLU A 24 4.08 -6.93 -3.67
C GLU A 24 2.95 -7.87 -4.10
N GLN A 25 1.73 -7.60 -3.65
CA GLN A 25 0.55 -8.38 -4.02
C GLN A 25 -0.60 -7.46 -4.44
N VAL A 26 -1.13 -7.69 -5.63
CA VAL A 26 -2.35 -7.02 -6.09
C VAL A 26 -3.55 -7.70 -5.45
N LEU A 27 -4.35 -6.92 -4.72
CA LEU A 27 -5.53 -7.44 -4.01
C LEU A 27 -6.74 -7.50 -4.94
N LYS A 28 -7.10 -6.35 -5.51
CA LYS A 28 -8.28 -6.22 -6.36
C LYS A 28 -8.11 -5.08 -7.35
N ILE A 29 -8.70 -5.26 -8.53
CA ILE A 29 -8.84 -4.22 -9.53
C ILE A 29 -10.33 -3.93 -9.68
N LEU A 30 -10.71 -2.67 -9.51
CA LEU A 30 -12.09 -2.21 -9.66
C LEU A 30 -12.20 -1.25 -10.85
N PRO A 31 -13.12 -1.48 -11.80
CA PRO A 31 -13.50 -0.45 -12.75
C PRO A 31 -14.31 0.63 -12.00
N VAL A 32 -13.85 1.87 -12.05
CA VAL A 32 -14.57 3.03 -11.52
C VAL A 32 -15.04 3.87 -12.70
N GLN A 33 -16.34 4.10 -12.77
CA GLN A 33 -16.98 4.76 -13.89
C GLN A 33 -17.48 6.13 -13.43
N LYS A 34 -17.20 7.18 -14.21
CA LYS A 34 -17.73 8.52 -14.00
C LYS A 34 -18.57 8.92 -15.19
N GLU A 35 -19.83 9.26 -14.95
CA GLU A 35 -20.71 9.78 -15.98
C GLU A 35 -20.26 11.19 -16.41
N VAL A 36 -20.34 11.43 -17.71
CA VAL A 36 -19.99 12.70 -18.34
C VAL A 36 -21.07 13.00 -19.38
N ARG A 37 -21.20 14.28 -19.80
CA ARG A 37 -22.21 14.69 -20.79
C ARG A 37 -22.19 13.84 -22.08
N ASN A 38 -21.02 13.31 -22.46
CA ASN A 38 -20.83 12.47 -23.64
C ASN A 38 -20.52 11.01 -23.24
N GLY A 39 -21.36 10.43 -22.38
CA GLY A 39 -21.29 9.03 -21.99
C GLY A 39 -20.41 8.75 -20.77
N LEU A 40 -19.99 7.49 -20.63
CA LEU A 40 -19.33 6.99 -19.43
C LEU A 40 -17.81 6.97 -19.57
N ARG A 41 -17.09 7.63 -18.66
CA ARG A 41 -15.63 7.59 -18.60
C ARG A 41 -15.18 6.56 -17.57
N THR A 42 -14.59 5.46 -18.05
CA THR A 42 -14.07 4.38 -17.20
C THR A 42 -12.60 4.59 -16.85
N ARG A 43 -12.23 4.23 -15.61
CA ARG A 43 -10.86 4.15 -15.11
C ARG A 43 -10.72 2.90 -14.26
N PHE A 44 -9.49 2.44 -14.05
CA PHE A 44 -9.21 1.29 -13.20
C PHE A 44 -8.56 1.75 -11.90
N ARG A 45 -9.13 1.34 -10.78
CA ARG A 45 -8.58 1.51 -9.43
C ARG A 45 -7.92 0.19 -9.03
N ALA A 46 -6.63 0.23 -8.75
CA ALA A 46 -5.87 -0.92 -8.27
C ALA A 46 -5.61 -0.77 -6.76
N PHE A 47 -5.76 -1.87 -6.03
CA PHE A 47 -5.36 -2.00 -4.63
C PHE A 47 -4.16 -2.94 -4.56
N VAL A 48 -3.09 -2.48 -3.92
CA VAL A 48 -1.85 -3.22 -3.77
C VAL A 48 -1.47 -3.23 -2.29
N ALA A 49 -1.10 -4.41 -1.81
CA ALA A 49 -0.49 -4.60 -0.50
C ALA A 49 0.99 -4.95 -0.69
N ILE A 50 1.81 -4.43 0.20
CA ILE A 50 3.25 -4.66 0.23
C ILE A 50 3.63 -5.12 1.64
N GLY A 51 4.54 -6.09 1.74
CA GLY A 51 5.07 -6.50 3.05
C GLY A 51 6.21 -7.49 2.98
N ASP A 52 7.00 -7.52 4.06
CA ASP A 52 8.18 -8.37 4.25
C ASP A 52 7.90 -9.59 5.14
N LYS A 53 6.63 -9.77 5.56
CA LYS A 53 6.20 -10.75 6.59
C LYS A 53 6.96 -10.65 7.92
N ASN A 54 7.75 -9.60 8.14
CA ASN A 54 8.58 -9.37 9.31
C ASN A 54 8.17 -8.11 10.07
N GLY A 55 6.89 -7.75 9.97
CA GLY A 55 6.31 -6.66 10.75
C GLY A 55 6.28 -5.34 9.99
N HIS A 56 6.53 -5.31 8.68
CA HIS A 56 6.30 -4.13 7.85
C HIS A 56 5.19 -4.41 6.84
N VAL A 57 4.19 -3.54 6.81
CA VAL A 57 3.08 -3.63 5.85
C VAL A 57 2.79 -2.24 5.28
N GLY A 58 2.67 -2.17 3.96
CA GLY A 58 2.23 -0.97 3.23
C GLY A 58 0.97 -1.26 2.42
N LEU A 59 0.07 -0.30 2.37
CA LEU A 59 -1.14 -0.35 1.53
C LEU A 59 -1.13 0.82 0.57
N GLY A 60 -1.42 0.54 -0.69
CA GLY A 60 -1.41 1.52 -1.75
C GLY A 60 -2.59 1.37 -2.67
N MET A 61 -3.05 2.50 -3.17
CA MET A 61 -4.20 2.56 -4.04
C MET A 61 -4.07 3.72 -5.01
N GLN A 62 -4.34 3.44 -6.28
CA GLN A 62 -4.35 4.46 -7.31
C GLN A 62 -5.33 4.14 -8.43
N CYS A 63 -5.85 5.20 -9.06
CA CYS A 63 -6.70 5.14 -10.25
C CYS A 63 -5.95 5.63 -11.49
N ALA A 64 -6.01 4.90 -12.60
CA ALA A 64 -5.47 5.32 -13.90
C ALA A 64 -6.35 4.89 -15.08
N LYS A 65 -6.04 5.37 -16.29
CA LYS A 65 -6.73 4.97 -17.53
C LYS A 65 -6.39 3.54 -17.98
N ARG A 66 -5.17 3.07 -17.68
CA ARG A 66 -4.69 1.72 -17.99
C ARG A 66 -4.44 0.95 -16.70
N VAL A 67 -4.63 -0.37 -16.73
CA VAL A 67 -4.45 -1.22 -15.55
C VAL A 67 -2.98 -1.26 -15.11
N SER A 68 -2.05 -1.44 -16.05
CA SER A 68 -0.61 -1.51 -15.75
C SER A 68 -0.08 -0.25 -15.08
N THR A 69 -0.53 0.94 -15.51
CA THR A 69 -0.12 2.20 -14.89
C THR A 69 -0.74 2.40 -13.51
N ALA A 70 -1.99 1.97 -13.30
CA ALA A 70 -2.63 2.00 -11.98
C ALA A 70 -1.86 1.12 -10.98
N ILE A 71 -1.45 -0.08 -11.38
CA ILE A 71 -0.69 -1.01 -10.52
C ILE A 71 0.66 -0.39 -10.14
N ARG A 72 1.45 0.11 -11.10
CA ARG A 72 2.76 0.71 -10.83
C ARG A 72 2.68 1.91 -9.88
N LEU A 73 1.67 2.77 -10.05
CA LEU A 73 1.47 3.91 -9.16
C LEU A 73 0.96 3.49 -7.77
N ALA A 74 0.14 2.44 -7.70
CA ALA A 74 -0.32 1.89 -6.43
C ALA A 74 0.84 1.26 -5.63
N ILE A 75 1.79 0.59 -6.30
CA ILE A 75 3.04 0.09 -5.71
C ILE A 75 3.85 1.24 -5.12
N TYR A 76 4.08 2.30 -5.90
CA TYR A 76 4.80 3.50 -5.41
C TYR A 76 4.16 4.02 -4.13
N ARG A 77 2.83 4.21 -4.12
CA ARG A 77 2.10 4.70 -2.95
C ARG A 77 2.17 3.74 -1.77
N ALA A 78 2.12 2.42 -2.00
CA ALA A 78 2.22 1.43 -0.95
C ALA A 78 3.60 1.46 -0.28
N LYS A 79 4.68 1.65 -1.05
CA LYS A 79 6.05 1.79 -0.51
C LYS A 79 6.19 3.03 0.35
N THR A 80 5.61 4.14 -0.09
CA THR A 80 5.63 5.40 0.68
C THR A 80 4.86 5.30 2.01
N ALA A 81 3.84 4.45 2.08
CA ALA A 81 2.94 4.31 3.22
C ALA A 81 3.20 3.04 4.05
N VAL A 82 4.45 2.60 4.18
CA VAL A 82 4.79 1.45 5.04
C VAL A 82 4.63 1.80 6.51
N VAL A 83 3.96 0.90 7.24
CA VAL A 83 3.69 1.01 8.68
C VAL A 83 4.28 -0.22 9.39
N PRO A 84 4.97 -0.03 10.53
CA PRO A 84 5.41 -1.13 11.38
C PRO A 84 4.23 -1.73 12.16
N VAL A 85 4.16 -3.05 12.21
CA VAL A 85 3.13 -3.84 12.89
C VAL A 85 3.70 -4.38 14.19
N ARG A 86 3.13 -3.95 15.32
CA ARG A 86 3.48 -4.48 16.64
C ARG A 86 2.88 -5.88 16.82
N ARG A 87 3.73 -6.85 17.14
CA ARG A 87 3.34 -8.23 17.48
C ARG A 87 3.26 -8.41 18.99
N ALA A 88 2.40 -9.31 19.46
CA ALA A 88 2.26 -9.64 20.87
C ALA A 88 2.04 -11.15 21.02
N TYR A 89 2.33 -11.66 22.23
CA TYR A 89 2.08 -13.05 22.59
C TYR A 89 0.65 -13.20 23.13
N TRP A 90 0.06 -14.36 22.87
CA TRP A 90 -1.18 -14.75 23.54
C TRP A 90 -0.85 -15.18 24.98
N PRO A 91 -1.60 -14.72 26.00
CA PRO A 91 -1.29 -14.99 27.42
C PRO A 91 -1.30 -16.46 27.88
N VAL A 92 -1.69 -17.42 27.03
CA VAL A 92 -1.83 -18.83 27.38
C VAL A 92 -0.47 -19.55 27.50
N PHE A 93 0.58 -18.98 26.90
CA PHE A 93 1.90 -19.60 26.88
C PHE A 93 2.78 -19.29 28.10
N LEU A 94 2.33 -18.43 29.03
CA LEU A 94 3.08 -18.01 30.23
C LEU A 94 2.65 -18.74 31.52
N ALA A 95 1.70 -19.70 31.43
CA ALA A 95 1.08 -20.35 32.58
C ALA A 95 1.47 -21.84 32.77
N ILE A 96 2.60 -22.27 32.21
CA ILE A 96 3.24 -23.58 32.45
C ILE A 96 4.64 -23.31 32.98
#